data_AF-A0A7X9XRQ9-F1
#
_entry.id   AF-A0A7X9XRQ9-F1
#
_cell.length_a   1.000
_cell.length_b   1.000
_cell.length_c   1.000
_cell.angle_alpha   90.00
_cell.angle_beta   90.00
_cell.angle_gamma   90.00
#
_symmetry.space_group_name_H-M   'P 1'
#
loop_
_entity.id
_entity.type
_entity.pdbx_description
1 polymer ?
#
loop_
_entity_poly.entity_id
_entity_poly.type
_entity_poly.pdbx_seq_one_letter_code
_entity_poly.pdbx_strand_id
1 'polypeptide(L)' 'MKNVVIIIEIVILILDLIKDGLSEGDITTAIMSKFNVSEEFVKKFM' A
#
# COMPACT_ATOMS: atom_id res chain seq x y z
N MET A 1 -0.87 17.78 6.47
CA MET A 1 -2.20 17.14 6.40
C MET A 1 -2.36 16.24 5.17
N LYS A 2 -2.21 16.74 3.93
CA LYS A 2 -2.34 15.91 2.71
C LYS A 2 -1.49 14.63 2.73
N ASN A 3 -0.22 14.71 3.14
CA ASN A 3 0.67 13.54 3.19
C ASN A 3 0.23 12.50 4.24
N VAL A 4 -0.38 12.94 5.34
CA VAL A 4 -0.87 12.03 6.40
C VAL A 4 -2.10 11.27 5.91
N VAL A 5 -3.00 11.94 5.19
CA VAL A 5 -4.18 11.32 4.58
C VAL A 5 -3.77 10.24 3.57
N ILE A 6 -2.80 10.54 2.71
CA ILE A 6 -2.27 9.57 1.73
C ILE A 6 -1.69 8.34 2.42
N ILE A 7 -0.95 8.51 3.52
CA ILE A 7 -0.40 7.36 4.28
C ILE A 7 -1.52 6.49 4.85
N ILE A 8 -2.58 7.10 5.39
CA ILE A 8 -3.74 6.36 5.92
C ILE A 8 -4.44 5.58 4.79
N GLU A 9 -4.64 6.20 3.63
CA GLU A 9 -5.23 5.55 2.45
C GLU A 9 -4.40 4.34 1.97
N ILE A 10 -3.07 4.47 1.97
CA ILE A 10 -2.16 3.37 1.61
C ILE A 10 -2.32 2.22 2.60
N VAL A 11 -2.31 2.50 3.90
CA VAL A 11 -2.44 1.45 4.95
C VAL A 11 -3.79 0.75 4.86
N ILE A 12 -4.89 1.50 4.68
CA ILE A 12 -6.23 0.91 4.52
C ILE A 12 -6.26 -0.02 3.29
N LEU A 13 -5.70 0.43 2.17
CA LEU A 13 -5.68 -0.39 0.96
C LEU A 13 -4.84 -1.65 1.12
N ILE A 14 -3.69 -1.58 1.80
CA ILE A 14 -2.88 -2.77 2.11
C ILE A 14 -3.71 -3.78 2.91
N LEU A 15 -4.40 -3.34 3.96
CA LEU A 15 -5.22 -4.23 4.80
C LEU A 15 -6.38 -4.85 4.01
N ASP A 16 -7.04 -4.09 3.13
CA ASP A 16 -8.11 -4.60 2.27
C ASP A 16 -7.58 -5.68 1.30
N LEU A 17 -6.42 -5.46 0.67
CA LEU A 17 -5.85 -6.44 -0.25
C LEU A 17 -5.32 -7.70 0.46
N ILE A 18 -4.80 -7.56 1.69
CA ILE A 18 -4.45 -8.71 2.55
C ILE A 18 -5.71 -9.51 2.90
N LYS A 19 -6.79 -8.82 3.26
CA LYS A 19 -8.08 -9.46 3.55
C LYS A 19 -8.64 -10.21 2.34
N ASP A 20 -8.43 -9.68 1.14
CA ASP A 20 -8.80 -10.33 -0.13
C ASP A 20 -7.87 -11.50 -0.50
N GLY A 21 -6.81 -11.75 0.28
CA GLY A 21 -5.91 -12.89 0.14
C GLY A 21 -4.86 -12.72 -0.96
N LEU A 22 -4.57 -11.49 -1.37
CA LEU A 22 -3.53 -11.23 -2.37
C LEU A 22 -2.13 -11.52 -1.81
N SER A 23 -1.21 -11.87 -2.71
CA SER A 23 0.19 -12.05 -2.36
C SER A 23 0.85 -10.70 -2.05
N GLU A 24 1.89 -10.72 -1.22
CA GLU A 24 2.69 -9.53 -0.90
C GLU A 24 3.20 -8.81 -2.17
N GLY A 25 3.61 -9.57 -3.20
CA GLY A 25 4.08 -9.02 -4.47
C GLY A 25 2.98 -8.29 -5.25
N ASP A 26 1.76 -8.83 -5.28
CA ASP A 26 0.61 -8.21 -5.94
C ASP A 26 0.19 -6.93 -5.20
N ILE A 27 0.15 -6.99 -3.87
CA ILE A 27 -0.15 -5.83 -3.01
C ILE A 27 0.87 -4.72 -3.27
N THR A 28 2.16 -5.05 -3.23
CA THR A 28 3.26 -4.12 -3.48
C THR A 28 3.10 -3.43 -4.84
N THR A 29 2.85 -4.22 -5.89
CA THR A 29 2.67 -3.72 -7.26
C THR A 29 1.47 -2.77 -7.36
N ALA A 30 0.34 -3.13 -6.72
CA ALA A 30 -0.87 -2.32 -6.72
C ALA A 30 -0.68 -0.97 -6.00
N ILE A 31 -0.04 -0.96 -4.83
CA ILE A 31 0.24 0.28 -4.07
C ILE A 31 1.21 1.18 -4.84
N MET A 32 2.31 0.62 -5.35
CA MET A 32 3.30 1.39 -6.10
C MET A 32 2.69 2.05 -7.34
N SER A 33 1.88 1.30 -8.10
CA SER A 33 1.22 1.81 -9.30
C SER A 33 0.20 2.91 -8.98
N LYS A 34 -0.58 2.75 -7.90
CA LYS A 34 -1.66 3.68 -7.54
C LYS A 34 -1.16 4.99 -6.91
N PHE A 35 -0.12 4.91 -6.08
CA PHE A 35 0.36 6.05 -5.30
C PHE A 35 1.72 6.59 -5.75
N ASN A 36 2.34 5.98 -6.76
CA ASN A 36 3.66 6.35 -7.27
C ASN A 36 4.72 6.42 -6.16
N VAL A 37 4.77 5.38 -5.33
CA VAL A 37 5.72 5.21 -4.21
C VAL A 37 6.73 4.11 -4.51
N SER A 38 7.88 4.14 -3.83
CA SER A 38 8.88 3.08 -3.95
C SER A 38 8.45 1.81 -3.23
N GLU A 39 8.95 0.66 -3.68
CA GLU A 39 8.76 -0.62 -2.99
C GLU A 39 9.23 -0.56 -1.52
N GLU A 40 10.39 0.08 -1.28
CA GLU A 40 10.93 0.26 0.07
C GLU A 40 9.97 1.03 0.99
N PHE A 41 9.20 1.96 0.44
CA PHE A 41 8.17 2.67 1.21
C PHE A 41 7.01 1.73 1.57
N VAL A 42 6.51 0.95 0.62
CA VAL A 42 5.38 0.02 0.86
C VAL A 42 5.75 -1.04 1.90
N LYS A 43 6.98 -1.58 1.81
CA LYS A 43 7.50 -2.57 2.78
C LYS A 43 7.65 -2.07 4.21
N LYS A 44 7.50 -0.77 4.48
CA LYS A 44 7.43 -0.25 5.86
C LYS A 44 6.08 -0.51 6.53
N PHE A 45 5.07 -0.92 5.76
CA PHE A 45 3.69 -1.12 6.21
C PHE A 45 3.21 -2.58 6.08
N MET A 46 4.07 -3.48 5.60
CA MET A 46 3.84 -4.93 5.52
C MET A 46 4.69 -5.63 6.57
#